data_AF-A0A1X0QNW4-F1
#
_entry.id   AF-A0A1X0QNW4-F1
#
_cell.length_a   1.000
_cell.length_b   1.000
_cell.length_c   1.000
_cell.angle_alpha   90.00
_cell.angle_beta   90.00
_cell.angle_gamma   90.00
#
_symmetry.space_group_name_H-M   'P 1'
#
loop_
_entity.id
_entity.type
_entity.pdbx_description
1 polymer ?
#
loop_
_entity_poly.entity_id
_entity_poly.type
_entity_poly.pdbx_seq_one_letter_code
_entity_poly.pdbx_strand_id
1 'polypeptide(L)'
;MLITRKHAICIFFNEEFTKENSERLKEDLEKLCGLEICYADDPNKPMLQTKLKVNGFPSYYHRYKDDLPKSTSLQEQIILSK
;
A
#
# COMPACT_ATOMS: atom_id res chain seq x y z
N MET A 1 7.45 4.74 12.36
CA MET A 1 6.30 5.25 11.60
C MET A 1 5.77 4.10 10.74
N LEU A 2 4.48 3.79 10.79
CA LEU A 2 3.89 2.78 9.91
C LEU A 2 3.47 3.48 8.61
N ILE A 3 4.25 3.30 7.54
CA ILE A 3 3.92 3.83 6.22
C ILE A 3 2.97 2.84 5.55
N THR A 4 1.83 3.31 5.06
CA THR A 4 0.87 2.50 4.32
C THR A 4 1.24 2.47 2.84
N ARG A 5 0.70 1.51 2.09
CA ARG A 5 1.01 1.36 0.66
C ARG A 5 0.72 2.64 -0.12
N LYS A 6 -0.40 3.30 0.14
CA LYS A 6 -0.76 4.59 -0.48
C LYS A 6 0.22 5.71 -0.14
N HIS A 7 0.64 5.78 1.12
CA HIS A 7 1.60 6.78 1.58
C HIS A 7 2.99 6.55 0.94
N ALA A 8 3.42 5.29 0.83
CA ALA A 8 4.66 4.92 0.15
C ALA A 8 4.64 5.30 -1.33
N ILE A 9 3.50 5.16 -2.01
CA ILE A 9 3.35 5.55 -3.42
C ILE A 9 3.57 7.05 -3.56
N CYS A 10 2.97 7.88 -2.71
CA CYS A 10 3.21 9.33 -2.71
C CYS A 10 4.68 9.67 -2.48
N ILE A 11 5.35 9.02 -1.52
CA ILE A 11 6.80 9.21 -1.29
C ILE A 11 7.60 8.84 -2.56
N PHE A 12 7.30 7.72 -3.20
CA PHE A 12 8.02 7.26 -4.40
C PHE A 12 7.91 8.25 -5.56
N PHE A 13 6.74 8.84 -5.77
CA PHE A 13 6.51 9.85 -6.81
C PHE A 13 6.87 11.28 -6.37
N ASN A 14 7.40 11.46 -5.16
CA ASN A 14 7.71 12.77 -4.56
C ASN A 14 6.51 13.73 -4.51
N GLU A 15 5.32 13.18 -4.24
CA GLU A 15 4.09 13.95 -4.08
C GLU A 15 3.61 13.98 -2.63
N GLU A 16 2.91 15.05 -2.28
CA GLU A 16 2.27 15.16 -0.96
C GLU A 16 1.19 14.08 -0.79
N PHE A 17 1.12 13.51 0.41
CA PHE A 17 0.10 12.52 0.74
C PHE A 17 -1.28 13.19 0.92
N THR A 18 -2.04 13.20 -0.18
CA THR A 18 -3.46 13.58 -0.20
C THR A 18 -4.31 12.41 -0.69
N LYS A 19 -5.62 12.45 -0.42
CA LYS A 19 -6.54 11.42 -0.92
C LYS A 19 -6.54 11.36 -2.46
N GLU A 20 -6.51 12.51 -3.12
CA GLU A 20 -6.51 12.61 -4.58
C GLU A 20 -5.22 12.03 -5.17
N ASN A 21 -4.05 12.48 -4.68
CA ASN A 21 -2.76 12.01 -5.19
C ASN A 21 -2.59 10.51 -4.96
N SER A 22 -2.93 10.03 -3.76
CA SER A 22 -2.74 8.61 -3.43
C SER A 22 -3.61 7.66 -4.25
N GLU A 23 -4.85 8.02 -4.58
CA GLU A 23 -5.70 7.17 -5.45
C GLU A 23 -5.21 7.24 -6.90
N ARG A 24 -4.95 8.44 -7.44
CA ARG A 24 -4.44 8.60 -8.81
C ARG A 24 -3.14 7.84 -9.03
N LEU A 25 -2.17 8.00 -8.13
CA LEU A 25 -0.87 7.33 -8.24
C LEU A 25 -0.97 5.82 -8.01
N LYS A 26 -1.92 5.35 -7.20
CA LYS A 26 -2.20 3.93 -7.06
C LYS A 26 -2.68 3.33 -8.38
N GLU A 27 -3.63 3.98 -9.06
CA GLU A 27 -4.10 3.55 -10.38
C GLU A 27 -2.97 3.55 -11.41
N ASP A 28 -2.11 4.58 -11.40
CA ASP A 28 -0.95 4.66 -12.28
C ASP A 28 0.04 3.52 -12.03
N LEU A 29 0.26 3.14 -10.77
CA LEU A 29 1.09 2.00 -10.42
C LEU A 29 0.49 0.66 -10.88
N GLU A 30 -0.82 0.50 -10.77
CA GLU A 30 -1.53 -0.72 -11.19
C GLU A 30 -1.45 -0.95 -12.70
N LYS A 31 -1.33 0.12 -13.50
CA LYS A 31 -1.07 0.03 -14.95
C LYS A 31 0.32 -0.52 -15.27
N LEU A 32 1.28 -0.40 -14.35
CA LEU A 32 2.63 -0.97 -14.47
C LEU A 32 2.64 -2.44 -14.06
N CYS A 33 1.84 -3.25 -14.75
CA CYS A 33 1.62 -4.67 -14.49
C CYS A 33 2.91 -5.42 -14.08
N GLY A 34 2.84 -6.16 -12.98
CA GLY A 34 3.95 -7.01 -12.51
C GLY A 34 4.97 -6.31 -11.60
N LEU A 35 4.82 -5.01 -11.35
CA LEU A 35 5.56 -4.30 -10.31
C LEU A 35 4.83 -4.28 -8.96
N GLU A 36 5.60 -4.11 -7.91
CA GLU A 36 5.16 -3.95 -6.52
C GLU A 36 5.98 -2.83 -5.88
N ILE A 37 5.32 -2.01 -5.07
CA ILE A 37 6.00 -1.03 -4.23
C ILE A 37 6.40 -1.68 -2.90
N CYS A 38 7.69 -1.62 -2.58
CA CYS A 38 8.27 -2.27 -1.41
C CYS A 38 9.40 -1.43 -0.81
N TYR A 39 9.99 -1.93 0.27
CA TYR A 39 11.21 -1.38 0.87
C TYR A 39 12.16 -2.52 1.25
N ALA A 40 13.44 -2.17 1.46
CA ALA A 40 14.43 -3.07 2.03
C ALA A 40 14.54 -2.82 3.54
N ASP A 41 15.47 -1.96 3.96
CA ASP A 41 15.70 -1.72 5.40
C ASP A 41 14.90 -0.54 5.95
N ASP A 42 14.59 0.46 5.12
CA ASP A 42 13.96 1.71 5.53
C ASP A 42 12.60 1.92 4.84
N PRO A 43 11.47 1.88 5.57
CA PRO A 43 10.14 2.08 4.99
C PRO A 43 9.93 3.50 4.43
N ASN A 44 10.79 4.48 4.75
CA ASN A 44 10.72 5.84 4.18
C ASN A 44 11.41 5.93 2.80
N LYS A 45 12.04 4.84 2.33
CA LYS A 45 12.72 4.78 1.03
C LYS A 45 12.05 3.73 0.13
N PRO A 46 10.82 3.99 -0.33
CA PRO A 46 10.11 3.08 -1.20
C PRO A 46 10.86 2.87 -2.51
N MET A 47 10.75 1.66 -3.05
CA MET A 47 11.28 1.29 -4.36
C MET A 47 10.25 0.47 -5.13
N LEU A 48 10.36 0.49 -6.46
CA LEU A 48 9.63 -0.42 -7.32
C LEU A 48 10.44 -1.68 -7.60
N GLN A 49 9.79 -2.82 -7.48
CA GLN A 49 10.40 -4.11 -7.80
C GLN A 49 9.40 -5.05 -8.48
N THR A 50 9.92 -5.96 -9.31
CA THR A 50 9.11 -7.03 -9.89
C THR A 50 8.52 -7.91 -8.79
N LYS A 51 7.26 -8.32 -8.95
CA LYS A 51 6.59 -9.26 -8.03
C LYS A 51 7.40 -10.57 -7.88
N LEU A 52 8.08 -11.01 -8.94
CA LEU A 52 8.97 -12.16 -8.93
C LEU A 52 10.09 -12.00 -7.88
N LYS A 53 10.83 -10.88 -7.90
CA LYS A 53 11.91 -10.63 -6.94
C LYS A 53 11.41 -10.47 -5.51
N VAL A 54 10.29 -9.75 -5.32
CA VAL A 54 9.67 -9.60 -4.00
C VAL A 54 9.27 -10.96 -3.42
N ASN A 55 8.71 -11.86 -4.26
CA ASN A 55 8.36 -13.22 -3.84
C ASN A 55 9.59 -14.11 -3.61
N GLY A 56 10.66 -13.93 -4.40
CA GLY A 56 11.88 -14.74 -4.29
C GLY A 56 12.77 -14.40 -3.09
N PHE A 57 12.69 -13.16 -2.58
CA PHE A 57 13.51 -12.67 -1.46
C PHE A 57 12.66 -11.97 -0.37
N PRO A 58 11.76 -12.69 0.30
CA PRO A 58 10.81 -12.10 1.25
C PRO A 58 11.46 -11.55 2.52
N SER A 59 12.67 -12.00 2.86
CA SER A 59 13.47 -11.47 3.97
C SER A 59 14.14 -10.15 3.65
N TYR A 60 14.30 -9.81 2.37
CA TYR A 60 14.95 -8.58 1.92
C TYR A 60 13.94 -7.55 1.42
N TYR A 61 12.91 -7.98 0.68
CA TYR A 61 11.86 -7.08 0.20
C TYR A 61 10.62 -7.17 1.07
N HIS A 62 10.26 -6.05 1.70
CA HIS A 62 9.10 -5.94 2.55
C HIS A 62 8.00 -5.13 1.88
N ARG A 63 6.78 -5.67 1.91
CA ARG A 63 5.59 -5.00 1.35
C ARG A 63 5.01 -4.02 2.36
N TYR A 64 4.54 -2.89 1.86
CA TYR A 64 3.69 -2.01 2.64
C TYR A 64 2.32 -2.65 2.85
N LYS A 65 1.73 -2.43 4.02
CA LYS A 65 0.35 -2.85 4.29
C LYS A 65 -0.60 -1.86 3.61
N ASP A 66 -1.67 -2.36 3.02
CA ASP A 66 -2.81 -1.52 2.69
C ASP A 66 -3.39 -0.90 3.97
N ASP A 67 -4.07 0.23 3.82
CA ASP A 67 -4.86 0.78 4.91
C ASP A 67 -5.80 -0.34 5.40
N LEU A 68 -5.78 -0.65 6.71
CA LEU A 68 -6.73 -1.59 7.27
C LEU A 68 -8.13 -1.13 6.84
N PRO A 69 -9.03 -2.05 6.40
CA PRO A 69 -10.41 -1.67 6.18
C PRO A 69 -10.87 -0.96 7.44
N LYS A 70 -11.37 0.28 7.31
CA LYS A 70 -12.05 0.96 8.42
C LYS A 70 -13.02 -0.07 8.94
N SER A 71 -12.84 -0.50 10.19
CA SER A 71 -13.77 -1.42 10.83
C SER A 71 -15.17 -0.89 10.53
N THR A 72 -15.93 -1.62 9.71
CA THR A 72 -17.37 -1.45 9.67
C THR A 72 -17.76 -1.53 11.13
N SER A 73 -18.28 -0.43 11.68
CA SER A 73 -18.66 -0.41 13.09
C SER A 73 -19.52 -1.65 13.34
N LEU A 74 -19.31 -2.32 14.46
CA LEU A 74 -20.09 -3.49 14.90
C LEU A 74 -21.60 -3.22 15.06
N GLN A 75 -22.11 -2.09 14.55
CA GLN A 75 -23.48 -1.62 14.65
C GLN A 75 -24.40 -2.24 13.57
N GLU A 76 -23.88 -2.73 12.45
CA GLU A 76 -24.73 -3.33 11.40
C GLU A 76 -25.09 -4.81 11.66
N GLN A 77 -24.39 -5.50 12.56
CA GLN A 77 -24.71 -6.90 12.90
C GLN A 77 -25.89 -7.07 13.89
N ILE A 78 -26.41 -5.97 14.47
CA ILE A 78 -27.52 -6.03 15.45
C ILE A 78 -28.90 -5.96 14.77
N ILE A 79 -29.01 -5.51 13.51
CA ILE A 79 -30.32 -5.27 12.87
C ILE A 79 -30.91 -6.53 12.21
N LEU A 80 -30.16 -7.61 12.02
CA LEU A 80 -30.65 -8.86 11.43
C LEU A 80 -31.02 -9.97 12.43
N SER A 81 -31.17 -9.65 13.71
CA SER A 81 -31.62 -10.61 14.75
C SER A 81 -32.97 -10.23 15.39
N LYS A 82 -33.90 -9.65 14.63
CA LYS A 82 -35.31 -9.49 15.03
C LYS A 82 -36.23 -10.29 14.12
#